data_AF-A0A1Z1W5G3-F1
#
_entry.id   AF-A0A1Z1W5G3-F1
#
_cell.length_a   1.000
_cell.length_b   1.000
_cell.length_c   1.000
_cell.angle_alpha   90.00
_cell.angle_beta   90.00
_cell.angle_gamma   90.00
#
_symmetry.space_group_name_H-M   'P 1'
#
loop_
_entity.id
_entity.type
_entity.pdbx_description
1 polymer ?
#
loop_
_entity_poly.entity_id
_entity_poly.type
_entity_poly.pdbx_seq_one_letter_code
_entity_poly.pdbx_strand_id
1 'polypeptide(L)'
;MGAVTALPHATRTPRPNERKLTRAAGWLAVAFGVIHVVVSPLDNRDVWSEIFEQGPWRTISLDVTSENLAYSEAFWVAPGSFGVPVLLFGAFVLWTAKQGARVPAPFGWAMTAWGAVLAALLPASPAWALVAVGVLLVLAARGPGAERPGTAGS
;
A
#
# COMPACT_ATOMS: atom_id res chain seq x y z
N MET A 1 17.02 40.38 19.33
CA MET A 1 16.40 39.68 18.19
C MET A 1 17.42 38.72 17.61
N GLY A 2 17.40 37.46 18.03
CA GLY A 2 18.34 36.43 17.56
C GLY A 2 17.85 35.82 16.26
N ALA A 3 18.68 35.83 15.23
CA ALA A 3 18.39 35.16 13.96
C ALA A 3 18.36 33.64 14.19
N VAL A 4 17.19 33.03 13.99
CA VAL A 4 17.06 31.57 13.89
C VAL A 4 17.58 31.19 12.51
N THR A 5 18.84 30.78 12.45
CA THR A 5 19.45 30.18 11.26
C THR A 5 18.73 28.87 10.97
N ALA A 6 17.79 28.89 10.02
CA ALA A 6 17.20 27.68 9.47
C ALA A 6 18.31 26.85 8.81
N LEU A 7 18.68 25.72 9.43
CA LEU A 7 19.60 24.78 8.82
C LEU A 7 18.99 24.26 7.51
N PRO A 8 19.69 24.35 6.37
CA PRO A 8 19.21 23.76 5.13
C PRO A 8 19.05 22.26 5.34
N HIS A 9 17.83 21.77 5.15
CA HIS A 9 17.55 20.33 5.15
C HIS A 9 18.23 19.74 3.91
N ALA A 10 19.50 19.33 4.04
CA ALA A 10 20.25 18.74 2.96
C ALA A 10 19.52 17.46 2.50
N THR A 11 18.85 17.55 1.35
CA THR A 11 18.12 16.43 0.75
C THR A 11 19.14 15.42 0.25
N ARG A 12 19.51 14.48 1.13
CA ARG A 12 20.37 13.34 0.78
C ARG A 12 19.73 12.57 -0.38
N THR A 13 20.46 12.48 -1.49
CA THR A 13 20.06 11.64 -2.63
C THR A 13 20.01 10.17 -2.21
N PRO A 14 18.94 9.43 -2.51
CA PRO A 14 18.83 8.01 -2.18
C PRO A 14 19.87 7.18 -2.92
N ARG A 15 20.46 6.21 -2.21
CA ARG A 15 21.42 5.28 -2.80
C ARG A 15 20.74 4.28 -3.75
N PRO A 16 21.49 3.64 -4.66
CA PRO A 16 20.92 2.70 -5.63
C PRO A 16 20.10 1.56 -5.00
N ASN A 17 20.54 1.01 -3.87
CA ASN A 17 19.83 -0.05 -3.15
C ASN A 17 18.51 0.44 -2.54
N GLU A 18 18.50 1.62 -1.94
CA GLU A 18 17.28 2.24 -1.38
C GLU A 18 16.23 2.46 -2.48
N ARG A 19 16.65 2.96 -3.65
CA ARG A 19 15.76 3.12 -4.82
C ARG A 19 15.20 1.80 -5.32
N LYS A 20 16.00 0.73 -5.33
CA LYS A 20 15.55 -0.62 -5.71
C LYS A 20 14.46 -1.12 -4.75
N LEU A 21 14.66 -0.97 -3.44
CA LEU A 21 13.68 -1.35 -2.42
C LEU A 21 12.38 -0.54 -2.54
N THR A 22 12.46 0.78 -2.71
CA THR A 22 11.28 1.64 -2.93
C THR A 22 10.52 1.23 -4.19
N ARG A 23 11.22 0.94 -5.30
CA ARG A 23 10.58 0.46 -6.54
C ARG A 23 9.92 -0.91 -6.37
N ALA A 24 10.57 -1.83 -5.66
CA ALA A 24 10.00 -3.14 -5.36
C ALA A 24 8.71 -3.01 -4.54
N ALA A 25 8.72 -2.16 -3.50
CA ALA A 25 7.53 -1.86 -2.71
C ALA A 25 6.40 -1.26 -3.56
N GLY A 26 6.74 -0.29 -4.42
CA GLY A 26 5.77 0.36 -5.31
C GLY A 26 5.14 -0.63 -6.30
N TRP A 27 5.94 -1.47 -6.96
CA TRP A 27 5.43 -2.48 -7.89
C TRP A 27 4.60 -3.55 -7.20
N LEU A 28 4.98 -4.00 -6.00
CA LEU A 28 4.20 -4.97 -5.24
C LEU A 28 2.81 -4.39 -4.86
N ALA A 29 2.76 -3.13 -4.43
CA ALA A 29 1.51 -2.43 -4.15
C ALA A 29 0.66 -2.23 -5.42
N VAL A 30 1.27 -1.85 -6.55
CA VAL A 30 0.56 -1.76 -7.84
C VAL A 30 -0.02 -3.11 -8.25
N ALA A 31 0.76 -4.19 -8.19
CA ALA A 31 0.30 -5.52 -8.55
C ALA A 31 -0.90 -5.95 -7.70
N PHE A 32 -0.81 -5.76 -6.38
CA PHE A 32 -1.92 -6.02 -5.46
C PHE A 32 -3.17 -5.20 -5.83
N GLY A 33 -3.00 -3.89 -6.03
CA GLY A 33 -4.09 -3.00 -6.43
C GLY A 33 -4.73 -3.39 -7.76
N VAL A 34 -3.93 -3.75 -8.77
CA VAL A 34 -4.43 -4.22 -10.08
C VAL A 34 -5.23 -5.52 -9.94
N ILE A 35 -4.79 -6.46 -9.09
CA ILE A 35 -5.54 -7.69 -8.85
C ILE A 35 -6.95 -7.37 -8.33
N HIS A 36 -7.06 -6.48 -7.36
CA HIS A 36 -8.37 -6.11 -6.79
C HIS A 36 -9.23 -5.27 -7.74
N VAL A 37 -8.63 -4.35 -8.51
CA VAL A 37 -9.37 -3.38 -9.34
C VAL A 37 -9.71 -3.94 -10.72
N VAL A 38 -8.90 -4.85 -11.27
CA VAL A 38 -9.04 -5.35 -12.64
C VAL A 38 -9.29 -6.85 -12.64
N VAL A 39 -8.42 -7.64 -12.02
CA VAL A 39 -8.49 -9.11 -12.11
C VAL A 39 -9.73 -9.65 -11.41
N SER A 40 -10.00 -9.22 -10.17
CA SER A 40 -11.15 -9.69 -9.40
C SER A 40 -12.50 -9.41 -10.07
N PRO A 41 -12.77 -8.20 -10.62
CA PRO A 41 -13.98 -7.97 -11.40
C PRO A 41 -14.09 -8.84 -12.66
N LEU A 42 -12.97 -9.10 -13.34
CA LEU A 42 -12.96 -9.97 -14.52
C LEU A 42 -13.21 -11.44 -14.15
N ASP A 43 -12.69 -11.91 -13.03
CA ASP A 43 -12.94 -13.25 -12.50
C ASP A 43 -14.41 -13.41 -12.06
N ASN A 44 -15.06 -12.32 -11.65
CA ASN A 44 -16.47 -12.27 -11.25
C ASN A 44 -17.36 -11.58 -12.30
N ARG A 45 -16.99 -11.67 -13.59
CA ARG A 45 -17.65 -10.90 -14.65
C ARG A 45 -19.16 -11.13 -14.75
N ASP A 46 -19.61 -12.36 -14.51
CA ASP A 46 -21.02 -12.74 -14.65
C ASP A 46 -21.85 -12.05 -13.55
N VAL A 47 -21.34 -12.05 -12.31
CA VAL A 47 -21.90 -11.32 -11.17
C VAL A 47 -21.93 -9.81 -11.44
N TRP A 48 -20.86 -9.26 -12.01
CA TRP A 48 -20.82 -7.84 -12.37
C TRP A 48 -21.80 -7.49 -13.50
N SER A 49 -21.99 -8.37 -14.50
CA SER A 49 -23.01 -8.19 -15.54
C SER A 49 -24.40 -8.09 -14.91
N GLU A 50 -24.73 -9.02 -14.03
CA GLU A 50 -26.01 -9.01 -13.31
C GLU A 50 -26.19 -7.74 -12.46
N ILE A 51 -25.15 -7.29 -11.76
CA ILE A 51 -25.18 -6.04 -10.99
C ILE A 51 -25.53 -4.85 -11.89
N PHE A 52 -24.94 -4.78 -13.08
CA PHE A 52 -25.23 -3.69 -14.02
C PHE A 52 -26.60 -3.81 -14.68
N GLU A 53 -27.05 -5.03 -15.01
CA GLU A 53 -28.36 -5.30 -15.59
C GLU A 53 -29.51 -4.98 -14.62
N GLN A 54 -29.36 -5.38 -13.35
CA GLN A 54 -30.37 -5.18 -12.31
C GLN A 54 -30.28 -3.80 -11.64
N GLY A 55 -29.17 -3.10 -11.84
CA GLY A 55 -28.86 -1.79 -11.30
C GLY A 55 -28.06 -1.86 -9.99
N PRO A 56 -26.86 -1.24 -9.90
CA PRO A 56 -25.97 -1.37 -8.75
C PRO A 56 -26.56 -0.86 -7.44
N TRP A 57 -27.42 0.16 -7.50
CA TRP A 57 -28.11 0.71 -6.33
C TRP A 57 -29.19 -0.20 -5.74
N ARG A 58 -29.60 -1.23 -6.48
CA ARG A 58 -30.58 -2.23 -6.03
C ARG A 58 -29.89 -3.49 -5.50
N THR A 59 -28.79 -3.89 -6.13
CA THR A 59 -28.09 -5.15 -5.83
C THR A 59 -27.04 -4.99 -4.72
N ILE A 60 -26.31 -3.87 -4.68
CA ILE A 60 -25.28 -3.61 -3.68
C ILE A 60 -25.95 -3.01 -2.44
N SER A 61 -26.00 -3.79 -1.36
CA SER A 61 -26.62 -3.41 -0.10
C SER A 61 -25.73 -3.74 1.09
N LEU A 62 -25.90 -2.98 2.18
CA LEU A 62 -25.32 -3.32 3.48
C LEU A 62 -26.11 -4.42 4.22
N ASP A 63 -27.38 -4.61 3.85
CA ASP A 63 -28.21 -5.70 4.35
C ASP A 63 -27.95 -6.95 3.53
N VAL A 64 -27.05 -7.81 4.02
CA VAL A 64 -26.60 -9.01 3.33
C VAL A 64 -27.52 -10.17 3.66
N THR A 65 -28.15 -10.72 2.63
CA THR A 65 -28.98 -11.93 2.67
C THR A 65 -28.30 -13.04 1.87
N SER A 66 -28.81 -14.26 1.95
CA SER A 66 -28.33 -15.37 1.10
C SER A 66 -28.52 -15.10 -0.40
N GLU A 67 -29.48 -14.26 -0.77
CA GLU A 67 -29.82 -13.97 -2.18
C GLU A 67 -28.86 -12.95 -2.80
N ASN A 68 -28.30 -12.02 -2.02
CA ASN A 68 -27.41 -10.97 -2.51
C ASN A 68 -25.94 -11.15 -2.10
N LEU A 69 -25.60 -12.28 -1.45
CA LEU A 69 -24.27 -12.55 -0.92
C LEU A 69 -23.18 -12.40 -2.00
N ALA A 70 -23.39 -12.96 -3.19
CA ALA A 70 -22.43 -12.88 -4.30
C ALA A 70 -22.17 -11.42 -4.75
N TYR A 71 -23.21 -10.57 -4.75
CA TYR A 71 -23.06 -9.15 -5.09
C TYR A 71 -22.26 -8.40 -4.02
N SER A 72 -22.51 -8.71 -2.74
CA SER A 72 -21.78 -8.14 -1.61
C SER A 72 -20.30 -8.57 -1.63
N GLU A 73 -20.02 -9.85 -1.86
CA GLU A 73 -18.66 -10.37 -1.98
C GLU A 73 -17.90 -9.73 -3.15
N ALA A 74 -18.52 -9.65 -4.34
CA ALA A 74 -17.93 -8.99 -5.50
C ALA A 74 -17.59 -7.52 -5.23
N PHE A 75 -18.47 -6.80 -4.50
CA PHE A 75 -18.20 -5.44 -4.06
C PHE A 75 -17.01 -5.37 -3.09
N TRP A 76 -17.00 -6.17 -2.03
CA TRP A 76 -15.97 -6.10 -0.98
C TRP A 76 -14.60 -6.60 -1.42
N VAL A 77 -14.53 -7.51 -2.39
CA VAL A 77 -13.26 -7.98 -2.96
C VAL A 77 -12.70 -6.96 -3.96
N ALA A 78 -13.54 -6.21 -4.69
CA ALA A 78 -13.07 -5.24 -5.68
C ALA A 78 -13.21 -3.77 -5.22
N PRO A 79 -14.28 -3.01 -5.54
CA PRO A 79 -14.33 -1.57 -5.25
C PRO A 79 -14.40 -1.22 -3.76
N GLY A 80 -15.03 -2.05 -2.94
CA GLY A 80 -15.12 -1.90 -1.48
C GLY A 80 -13.85 -2.33 -0.75
N SER A 81 -12.90 -2.95 -1.46
CA SER A 81 -11.61 -3.34 -0.90
C SER A 81 -10.63 -2.15 -0.77
N PHE A 82 -9.43 -2.40 -0.25
CA PHE A 82 -8.32 -1.45 -0.30
C PHE A 82 -7.59 -1.40 -1.65
N GLY A 83 -8.11 -2.03 -2.71
CA GLY A 83 -7.48 -2.13 -4.02
C GLY A 83 -7.12 -0.78 -4.66
N VAL A 84 -8.10 0.13 -4.78
CA VAL A 84 -7.86 1.46 -5.37
C VAL A 84 -6.88 2.30 -4.53
N PRO A 85 -7.04 2.46 -3.21
CA PRO A 85 -6.06 3.17 -2.38
C PRO A 85 -4.64 2.59 -2.49
N VAL A 86 -4.49 1.26 -2.48
CA VAL A 86 -3.18 0.60 -2.56
C VAL A 86 -2.57 0.76 -3.95
N LEU A 87 -3.36 0.71 -5.03
CA LEU A 87 -2.91 0.96 -6.39
C LEU A 87 -2.34 2.38 -6.52
N LEU A 88 -3.09 3.38 -6.05
CA LEU A 88 -2.66 4.79 -6.09
C LEU A 88 -1.43 5.01 -5.22
N PHE A 89 -1.37 4.39 -4.04
CA PHE A 89 -0.19 4.42 -3.19
C PHE A 89 1.03 3.82 -3.89
N GLY A 90 0.89 2.65 -4.53
CA GLY A 90 1.97 2.04 -5.31
C GLY A 90 2.47 2.94 -6.44
N ALA A 91 1.56 3.54 -7.20
CA ALA A 91 1.89 4.51 -8.25
C ALA A 91 2.63 5.74 -7.69
N PHE A 92 2.17 6.27 -6.55
CA PHE A 92 2.83 7.37 -5.84
C PHE A 92 4.24 7.01 -5.37
N VAL A 93 4.44 5.80 -4.83
CA VAL A 93 5.76 5.29 -4.42
C VAL A 93 6.70 5.18 -5.63
N LEU A 94 6.23 4.66 -6.76
CA LEU A 94 7.00 4.57 -8.01
C LEU A 94 7.36 5.96 -8.55
N TRP A 95 6.41 6.90 -8.55
CA TRP A 95 6.64 8.28 -8.93
C TRP A 95 7.70 8.93 -8.02
N THR A 96 7.58 8.77 -6.71
CA THR A 96 8.54 9.27 -5.71
C THR A 96 9.95 8.71 -5.98
N ALA A 97 10.06 7.41 -6.25
CA ALA A 97 11.33 6.76 -6.58
C ALA A 97 11.93 7.27 -7.91
N LYS A 98 11.09 7.61 -8.89
CA LYS A 98 11.51 8.22 -10.17
C LYS A 98 12.10 9.61 -9.94
N GLN A 99 11.48 10.42 -9.07
CA GLN A 99 12.01 11.73 -8.68
C GLN A 99 13.27 11.65 -7.80
N GLY A 100 13.60 10.46 -7.29
CA GLY A 100 14.70 10.31 -6.34
C GLY A 100 14.43 10.91 -4.97
N ALA A 101 13.16 11.08 -4.63
CA ALA A 101 12.74 11.36 -3.27
C ALA A 101 12.62 10.04 -2.49
N ARG A 102 12.52 10.16 -1.16
CA ARG A 102 12.27 9.02 -0.26
C ARG A 102 10.82 9.03 0.20
N VAL A 103 10.26 7.83 0.34
CA VAL A 103 9.01 7.64 1.08
C VAL A 103 9.36 7.64 2.58
N PRO A 104 8.68 8.45 3.42
CA PRO A 104 8.95 8.48 4.85
C PRO A 104 8.69 7.14 5.54
N ALA A 105 9.55 6.76 6.49
CA ALA A 105 9.44 5.51 7.26
C ALA A 105 8.09 5.29 7.96
N PRO A 106 7.37 6.32 8.48
CA PRO A 106 6.05 6.12 9.07
C PRO A 106 5.04 5.45 8.14
N PHE A 107 5.07 5.73 6.83
CA PHE A 107 4.19 5.05 5.87
C PHE A 107 4.50 3.56 5.77
N GLY A 108 5.79 3.19 5.82
CA GLY A 108 6.20 1.79 5.84
C GLY A 108 5.72 1.08 7.11
N TRP A 109 5.86 1.71 8.29
CA TRP A 109 5.37 1.15 9.55
C TRP A 109 3.86 1.00 9.61
N ALA A 110 3.12 2.01 9.14
CA ALA A 110 1.65 1.95 9.07
C ALA A 110 1.20 0.79 8.19
N MET A 111 1.81 0.63 7.01
CA MET A 111 1.48 -0.47 6.10
C MET A 111 1.85 -1.85 6.69
N THR A 112 3.00 -1.97 7.35
CA THR A 112 3.41 -3.20 8.03
C THR A 112 2.43 -3.58 9.13
N ALA A 113 2.07 -2.62 10.01
CA ALA A 113 1.17 -2.86 11.11
C ALA A 113 -0.23 -3.25 10.63
N TRP A 114 -0.76 -2.52 9.64
CA TRP A 114 -2.08 -2.82 9.08
C TRP A 114 -2.11 -4.16 8.33
N GLY A 115 -1.10 -4.44 7.51
CA GLY A 115 -0.96 -5.73 6.84
C GLY A 115 -0.86 -6.89 7.84
N ALA A 116 -0.17 -6.70 8.97
CA ALA A 116 -0.07 -7.71 10.00
C ALA A 116 -1.41 -7.99 10.69
N VAL A 117 -2.20 -6.94 10.96
CA VAL A 117 -3.58 -7.09 11.49
C VAL A 117 -4.43 -7.89 10.51
N LEU A 118 -4.43 -7.53 9.22
CA LEU A 118 -5.21 -8.23 8.20
C LEU A 118 -4.77 -9.69 8.02
N ALA A 119 -3.46 -9.95 7.98
CA ALA A 119 -2.92 -11.30 7.86
C ALA A 119 -3.23 -12.16 9.10
N ALA A 120 -3.29 -11.57 10.29
CA ALA A 120 -3.69 -12.29 11.51
C ALA A 120 -5.18 -12.62 11.51
N LEU A 121 -6.04 -11.71 11.04
CA LEU A 121 -7.48 -11.92 10.98
C LEU A 121 -7.89 -12.88 9.85
N LEU A 122 -7.20 -12.83 8.70
CA LEU A 122 -7.45 -13.66 7.54
C LEU A 122 -6.16 -14.35 7.06
N PRO A 123 -5.72 -15.45 7.71
CA PRO A 123 -4.43 -16.09 7.40
C PRO A 123 -4.30 -16.62 5.97
N ALA A 124 -5.41 -17.04 5.35
CA ALA A 124 -5.42 -17.50 3.96
C ALA A 124 -5.39 -16.36 2.94
N SER A 125 -5.55 -15.11 3.38
CA SER A 125 -5.56 -13.95 2.48
C SER A 125 -4.15 -13.53 2.06
N PRO A 126 -4.00 -12.87 0.90
CA PRO A 126 -2.72 -12.30 0.47
C PRO A 126 -2.33 -11.02 1.26
N ALA A 127 -2.90 -10.74 2.43
CA ALA A 127 -2.62 -9.55 3.23
C ALA A 127 -1.15 -9.42 3.65
N TRP A 128 -0.41 -10.54 3.67
CA TRP A 128 1.05 -10.54 3.85
C TRP A 128 1.79 -9.68 2.80
N ALA A 129 1.21 -9.44 1.63
CA ALA A 129 1.78 -8.56 0.60
C ALA A 129 1.91 -7.12 1.11
N LEU A 130 0.95 -6.62 1.89
CA LEU A 130 1.03 -5.29 2.51
C LEU A 130 2.15 -5.22 3.55
N VAL A 131 2.35 -6.30 4.31
CA VAL A 131 3.49 -6.42 5.24
C VAL A 131 4.81 -6.29 4.48
N ALA A 132 4.95 -7.03 3.37
CA ALA A 132 6.14 -6.97 2.53
C ALA A 132 6.37 -5.55 1.95
N VAL A 133 5.32 -4.88 1.46
CA VAL A 133 5.39 -3.48 1.01
C VAL A 133 5.90 -2.58 2.13
N GLY A 134 5.32 -2.66 3.32
CA GLY A 134 5.69 -1.84 4.46
C GLY A 134 7.14 -2.05 4.92
N VAL A 135 7.57 -3.31 5.03
CA VAL A 135 8.95 -3.68 5.38
C VAL A 135 9.94 -3.13 4.37
N LEU A 136 9.69 -3.28 3.07
CA LEU A 136 10.55 -2.74 2.02
C LEU A 136 10.70 -1.22 2.12
N LEU A 137 9.62 -0.50 2.43
CA LEU A 137 9.66 0.95 2.63
C LEU A 137 10.45 1.34 3.89
N VAL A 138 10.29 0.63 5.00
CA VAL A 138 11.08 0.86 6.23
C VAL A 138 12.57 0.63 5.97
N LEU A 139 12.92 -0.46 5.28
CA LEU A 139 14.30 -0.77 4.92
C LEU A 139 14.89 0.28 3.97
N ALA A 140 14.12 0.73 2.98
CA ALA A 140 14.54 1.79 2.07
C ALA A 140 14.80 3.13 2.79
N ALA A 141 13.99 3.44 3.82
CA ALA A 141 14.14 4.66 4.61
C ALA A 141 15.33 4.62 5.59
N ARG A 142 15.74 3.43 6.05
CA ARG A 142 16.74 3.22 7.11
C ARG A 142 18.20 3.12 6.64
N GLY A 143 18.48 3.25 5.35
CA GLY A 143 19.73 2.75 4.76
C GLY A 143 21.02 2.97 5.58
N PRO A 144 21.98 1.99 5.61
CA PRO A 144 23.20 1.85 6.45
C PRO A 144 23.78 3.01 7.28
N GLY A 145 23.00 3.75 8.06
CA GLY A 145 23.46 4.97 8.74
C GLY A 145 22.85 5.13 10.12
N ALA A 146 22.63 4.03 10.82
CA ALA A 146 22.52 4.04 12.27
C ALA A 146 23.87 3.56 12.86
N GLU A 147 24.97 4.18 12.44
CA GLU A 147 26.11 4.27 13.36
C GLU A 147 25.64 5.12 14.53
N ARG A 148 25.66 4.50 15.72
CA ARG A 148 25.36 5.14 16.99
C ARG A 148 26.22 6.42 17.11
N PRO A 149 25.71 7.50 17.73
CA PRO A 149 26.56 8.60 18.15
C PRO A 149 27.78 8.03 18.87
N GLY A 150 28.96 8.36 18.37
CA GLY A 150 30.20 7.76 18.79
C GLY A 150 30.36 7.82 20.30
N THR A 151 30.77 6.69 20.88
CA THR A 151 31.65 6.69 22.02
C THR A 151 32.98 7.34 21.59
N ALA A 152 33.02 8.67 21.59
CA ALA A 152 34.23 9.46 21.73
C ALA A 152 34.02 10.20 23.06
N GLY A 153 34.66 9.80 24.15
CA GLY A 153 36.10 9.81 24.29
C GLY A 153 36.47 10.98 25.19
N SER A 154 36.17 10.85 26.49
CA SER A 154 36.82 11.52 27.62
C SER A 154 36.30 10.90 28.92
#